data_AF-A0A6V7JM36-F1
#
_entry.id   AF-A0A6V7JM36-F1
#
_cell.length_a   1.000
_cell.length_b   1.000
_cell.length_c   1.000
_cell.angle_alpha   90.00
_cell.angle_beta   90.00
_cell.angle_gamma   90.00
#
_symmetry.space_group_name_H-M   'P 1'
#
loop_
_entity.id
_entity.type
_entity.pdbx_description
1 polymer ?
#
loop_
_entity_poly.entity_id
_entity_poly.type
_entity_poly.pdbx_seq_one_letter_code
_entity_poly.pdbx_strand_id
1 'polypeptide(L)'
;EFSIVALLLIAVGSGGVKACVPALGGDQFILPRQEKHLAVFFSVYYLVINFSMLIATFLIPELRSGAKCFGQQECYSVTLFVLAIFMTLAI
;
A
#
# COMPACT_ATOMS: atom_id res chain seq x y z
N GLU A 1 -1.87 -16.15 -19.09
CA GLU A 1 -2.90 -15.20 -19.57
C GLU A 1 -3.67 -14.50 -18.44
N PHE A 2 -4.00 -15.17 -17.33
CA PHE A 2 -4.68 -14.54 -16.17
C PHE A 2 -3.93 -13.38 -15.46
N SER A 3 -2.61 -13.27 -15.63
CA SER A 3 -1.79 -12.27 -14.95
C SER A 3 -2.14 -10.82 -15.33
N ILE A 4 -2.57 -10.57 -16.57
CA ILE A 4 -2.93 -9.21 -17.02
C ILE A 4 -4.20 -8.74 -16.31
N VAL A 5 -5.20 -9.63 -16.19
CA VAL A 5 -6.44 -9.34 -15.46
C VAL A 5 -6.14 -9.06 -13.98
N ALA A 6 -5.25 -9.84 -13.37
CA ALA A 6 -4.82 -9.62 -11.99
C ALA A 6 -4.10 -8.27 -11.81
N LEU A 7 -3.18 -7.92 -12.72
CA LEU A 7 -2.47 -6.64 -12.68
C LEU A 7 -3.41 -5.45 -12.87
N LEU A 8 -4.42 -5.56 -13.74
CA LEU A 8 -5.46 -4.54 -13.91
C LEU A 8 -6.28 -4.34 -12.63
N LEU A 9 -6.70 -5.44 -11.98
CA LEU A 9 -7.42 -5.38 -10.71
C LEU A 9 -6.59 -4.69 -9.61
N ILE A 10 -5.30 -5.04 -9.51
CA ILE A 10 -4.38 -4.40 -8.55
C ILE A 10 -4.21 -2.91 -8.86
N ALA A 11 -4.05 -2.55 -10.14
CA ALA A 11 -3.87 -1.15 -10.55
C ALA A 11 -5.11 -0.31 -10.21
N VAL A 12 -6.31 -0.79 -10.52
CA VAL A 12 -7.56 -0.10 -10.22
C VAL A 12 -7.78 0.01 -8.71
N GLY A 13 -7.60 -1.08 -7.97
CA GLY A 13 -7.77 -1.09 -6.51
C GLY A 13 -6.78 -0.16 -5.80
N SER A 14 -5.49 -0.25 -6.13
CA SER A 14 -4.46 0.60 -5.54
C SER A 14 -4.65 2.08 -5.89
N GLY A 15 -5.05 2.38 -7.14
CA GLY A 15 -5.33 3.73 -7.59
C GLY A 15 -6.47 4.38 -6.81
N GLY A 16 -7.58 3.65 -6.63
CA GLY A 16 -8.74 4.14 -5.87
C GLY A 16 -8.41 4.43 -4.40
N VAL A 17 -7.77 3.48 -3.70
CA VAL A 17 -7.39 3.65 -2.28
C VAL A 17 -6.46 4.84 -2.09
N LYS A 18 -5.43 4.98 -2.95
CA LYS A 18 -4.46 6.08 -2.85
C LYS A 18 -5.09 7.46 -3.06
N ALA A 19 -6.13 7.58 -3.89
CA ALA A 19 -6.81 8.85 -4.12
C ALA A 19 -7.77 9.22 -2.96
N CYS A 20 -8.50 8.24 -2.42
CA CYS A 20 -9.56 8.51 -1.44
C CYS A 20 -9.06 8.77 -0.02
N VAL A 21 -8.02 8.06 0.44
CA VAL A 21 -7.53 8.16 1.84
C VAL A 21 -7.03 9.57 2.22
N PRO A 22 -6.13 10.22 1.46
CA PRO A 22 -5.64 11.55 1.83
C PRO A 22 -6.73 12.63 1.70
N ALA A 23 -7.64 12.48 0.74
CA ALA A 23 -8.78 13.38 0.57
C ALA A 23 -9.72 13.31 1.79
N LEU A 24 -10.14 12.09 2.18
CA LEU A 24 -10.99 11.88 3.35
C LEU A 24 -10.32 12.35 4.65
N GLY A 25 -9.01 12.14 4.79
CA GLY A 25 -8.25 12.64 5.94
C GLY A 25 -8.20 14.16 6.00
N GLY A 26 -8.05 14.82 4.84
CA GLY A 26 -8.06 16.29 4.72
C GLY A 26 -9.42 16.91 5.03
N ASP A 27 -10.51 16.27 4.62
CA ASP A 27 -11.89 16.73 4.84
C ASP A 27 -12.28 16.79 6.32
N GLN A 28 -11.51 16.17 7.22
CA GLN A 28 -11.74 16.22 8.66
C GLN A 28 -11.35 17.56 9.30
N PHE A 29 -10.61 18.42 8.60
CA PHE A 29 -10.09 19.67 9.15
C PHE A 29 -10.94 20.87 8.73
N ILE A 30 -11.24 21.76 9.67
CA ILE A 30 -12.05 22.97 9.46
C ILE A 30 -11.12 24.17 9.20
N LEU A 31 -11.15 24.71 7.98
CA LEU A 31 -10.38 25.89 7.59
C LEU A 31 -11.14 27.20 7.89
N PRO A 32 -10.44 28.30 8.22
CA PRO A 32 -8.97 28.44 8.33
C PRO A 32 -8.39 28.04 9.70
N ARG A 33 -9.22 27.72 10.70
CA ARG A 33 -8.79 27.51 12.09
C ARG A 33 -7.74 26.39 12.25
N GLN A 34 -7.82 25.34 11.44
CA GLN A 34 -6.96 24.14 11.56
C GLN A 34 -5.93 23.97 10.44
N GLU A 35 -5.61 25.03 9.68
CA GLU A 35 -4.68 24.96 8.55
C GLU A 35 -3.29 24.40 8.92
N LYS A 36 -2.73 24.80 10.07
CA LYS A 36 -1.45 24.27 10.56
C LYS A 36 -1.52 22.77 10.85
N HIS A 37 -2.63 22.29 11.40
CA HIS A 37 -2.81 20.87 11.70
C HIS A 37 -2.96 20.04 10.42
N LEU A 38 -3.66 20.57 9.41
CA LEU A 38 -3.76 19.96 8.09
C LEU A 38 -2.38 19.81 7.42
N ALA A 39 -1.53 20.84 7.50
CA ALA A 39 -0.17 20.79 6.96
C ALA A 39 0.71 19.73 7.67
N VAL A 40 0.60 19.62 8.99
CA VAL A 40 1.30 18.58 9.77
C VAL A 40 0.79 17.19 9.42
N PHE A 41 -0.53 17.02 9.28
CA PHE A 41 -1.14 15.75 8.86
C PHE A 41 -0.54 15.27 7.53
N PHE A 42 -0.53 16.10 6.50
CA PHE A 42 0.05 15.72 5.21
C PHE A 42 1.55 15.45 5.29
N SER A 43 2.30 16.24 6.07
CA SER A 43 3.74 16.03 6.26
C SER A 43 4.04 14.66 6.87
N VAL A 44 3.31 14.28 7.93
CA VAL A 44 3.45 12.97 8.57
C VAL A 44 2.95 11.85 7.66
N TYR A 45 1.83 12.04 6.96
CA TYR A 45 1.29 11.07 6.01
C TYR A 45 2.32 10.72 4.92
N TYR A 46 2.92 11.72 4.28
CA TYR A 46 3.95 11.49 3.27
C TYR A 46 5.23 10.88 3.85
N LEU A 47 5.62 11.26 5.07
CA LEU A 47 6.77 10.65 5.74
C LEU A 47 6.55 9.15 5.95
N VAL A 48 5.39 8.77 6.50
CA VAL A 48 5.05 7.36 6.78
C VAL A 48 4.98 6.55 5.50
N ILE A 49 4.36 7.06 4.42
CA ILE A 49 4.29 6.34 3.14
C ILE A 49 5.68 6.06 2.57
N ASN A 50 6.56 7.06 2.54
CA ASN A 50 7.91 6.88 2.03
C ASN A 50 8.69 5.87 2.89
N PHE A 51 8.51 5.91 4.20
CA PHE A 51 9.12 4.95 5.12
C PHE A 51 8.58 3.52 4.91
N SER A 52 7.28 3.35 4.69
CA SER A 52 6.69 2.04 4.35
C SER A 52 7.22 1.50 3.03
N MET A 53 7.41 2.34 2.01
CA MET A 53 8.02 1.93 0.73
C MET A 53 9.47 1.48 0.91
N LEU A 54 10.22 2.16 1.78
CA LEU A 54 11.58 1.75 2.14
C LEU A 54 11.59 0.35 2.75
N ILE A 55 10.74 0.10 3.75
CA ILE A 55 10.62 -1.22 4.40
C ILE A 55 10.20 -2.28 3.37
N ALA A 56 9.19 -2.00 2.54
CA ALA A 56 8.69 -2.94 1.55
C ALA A 56 9.78 -3.34 0.53
N THR A 57 10.68 -2.42 0.20
CA THR A 57 11.81 -2.70 -0.72
C THR A 57 12.75 -3.77 -0.18
N PHE A 58 12.94 -3.85 1.14
CA PHE A 58 13.74 -4.90 1.76
C PHE A 58 12.94 -6.16 2.06
N LEU A 59 11.69 -6.02 2.53
CA LEU A 59 10.90 -7.15 3.00
C LEU A 59 10.32 -8.00 1.87
N ILE A 60 9.93 -7.39 0.74
CA ILE A 60 9.33 -8.12 -0.40
C ILE A 60 10.30 -9.12 -1.04
N PRO A 61 11.57 -8.77 -1.33
CA PRO A 61 12.54 -9.73 -1.87
C PRO A 61 12.75 -10.94 -0.94
N GLU A 62 12.89 -10.71 0.37
CA GLU A 62 13.09 -11.78 1.36
C GLU A 62 11.87 -12.71 1.45
N LEU A 63 10.65 -12.15 1.42
CA LEU A 63 9.41 -12.94 1.37
C LEU A 63 9.29 -13.79 0.10
N ARG A 64 9.82 -13.29 -1.01
CA ARG A 64 9.72 -13.93 -2.32
C ARG A 64 10.72 -15.07 -2.50
N SER A 65 11.94 -14.90 -2.01
CA SER A 65 13.01 -15.89 -2.08
C SER A 65 12.96 -16.91 -0.93
N GLY A 66 12.36 -16.54 0.21
CA GLY A 66 12.25 -17.40 1.40
C GLY A 66 11.26 -18.56 1.28
N ALA A 67 10.36 -18.54 0.29
CA ALA A 67 9.35 -19.59 0.08
C ALA A 67 9.48 -20.24 -1.30
N LYS A 68 9.71 -21.56 -1.33
CA LYS A 68 9.68 -22.36 -2.57
C LYS A 68 8.24 -22.75 -2.86
N CYS A 69 7.70 -22.32 -4.00
CA CYS A 69 6.35 -22.66 -4.43
C CYS A 69 6.39 -23.36 -5.79
N PHE A 70 5.58 -24.41 -5.96
CA PHE A 70 5.36 -25.06 -7.27
C PHE A 70 6.65 -25.51 -8.00
N GLY A 71 7.69 -25.87 -7.26
CA GLY A 71 9.00 -26.28 -7.81
C GLY A 71 9.85 -25.13 -8.38
N GLN A 72 9.40 -23.88 -8.27
CA GLN A 72 10.14 -22.67 -8.63
C GLN A 72 10.90 -22.14 -7.41
N GLN A 73 12.07 -21.51 -7.63
CA GLN A 73 12.87 -20.91 -6.55
C GLN A 73 12.29 -19.61 -6.01
N GLU A 74 11.37 -18.98 -6.75
CA GLU A 74 10.82 -17.66 -6.45
C GLU A 74 9.29 -17.74 -6.40
N CYS A 75 8.68 -17.20 -5.34
CA CYS A 75 7.22 -17.27 -5.16
C CYS A 75 6.55 -15.89 -5.07
N TYR A 76 6.06 -15.39 -6.19
CA TYR A 76 5.30 -14.13 -6.25
C TYR A 76 3.94 -14.20 -5.56
N SER A 77 3.32 -15.39 -5.51
CA SER A 77 1.97 -15.57 -4.94
C SER A 77 1.94 -15.31 -3.44
N VAL A 78 3.01 -15.66 -2.71
CA VAL A 78 3.13 -15.45 -1.26
C VAL A 78 3.11 -13.97 -0.93
N THR A 79 3.91 -13.15 -1.62
CA THR A 79 3.92 -11.69 -1.41
C THR A 79 2.54 -11.09 -1.66
N LEU A 80 1.88 -11.47 -2.77
CA LEU A 80 0.56 -10.96 -3.10
C LEU A 80 -0.51 -11.36 -2.07
N PHE A 81 -0.46 -12.60 -1.59
CA PHE A 81 -1.39 -13.10 -0.59
C PHE A 81 -1.21 -12.41 0.76
N VAL A 82 0.04 -12.24 1.20
CA VAL A 82 0.35 -11.49 2.42
C VAL A 82 -0.17 -10.05 2.31
N LEU A 83 0.11 -9.37 1.21
CA LEU A 83 -0.38 -8.00 0.98
C LEU A 83 -1.92 -7.92 0.98
N ALA A 84 -2.60 -8.91 0.41
CA ALA A 84 -4.06 -8.97 0.44
C ALA A 84 -4.60 -9.09 1.88
N ILE A 85 -3.99 -9.95 2.71
CA ILE A 85 -4.36 -10.09 4.13
C ILE A 85 -4.19 -8.76 4.87
N PHE A 86 -3.04 -8.11 4.71
CA PHE A 86 -2.78 -6.82 5.36
C PHE A 86 -3.81 -5.77 4.96
N MET A 87 -4.19 -5.69 3.68
CA MET A 87 -5.22 -4.77 3.21
C MET A 87 -6.61 -5.11 3.76
N THR A 88 -6.97 -6.39 3.86
CA THR A 88 -8.27 -6.80 4.43
C THR A 88 -8.38 -6.55 5.93
N LEU A 89 -7.26 -6.61 6.66
CA LEU A 89 -7.25 -6.31 8.10
C LEU A 89 -7.24 -4.81 8.40
N ALA A 90 -6.85 -3.98 7.43
CA ALA A 90 -6.78 -2.53 7.57
C ALA A 90 -8.12 -1.83 7.30
N ILE A 91 -9.08 -2.52 6.67
CA ILE A 91 -10.47 -2.10 6.47
C ILE A 91 -11.28 -2.56 7.68
#